data_AF-A0A4Y3WEU6-F1
#
_entry.id   AF-A0A4Y3WEU6-F1
#
_cell.length_a   1.000
_cell.length_b   1.000
_cell.length_c   1.000
_cell.angle_alpha   90.00
_cell.angle_beta   90.00
_cell.angle_gamma   90.00
#
_symmetry.space_group_name_H-M   'P 1'
#
loop_
_entity.id
_entity.type
_entity.pdbx_description
1 polymer ?
#
loop_
_entity_poly.entity_id
_entity_poly.type
_entity_poly.pdbx_seq_one_letter_code
_entity_poly.pdbx_strand_id
1 'polypeptide(L)'
;MAIVTERDRNRLATLLLAIRPPHSLAARLDALSSDDRTHYERWQARYDDWFERCRAQHDDDIEIDARPYARLLDDHGPPALSRNVETALFGNMPHVTIDMTDEQIKRLYDDYLETAR
;
A
#
# COMPACT_ATOMS: atom_id res chain seq x y z
N MET A 1 -21.93 -22.38 -28.90
CA MET A 1 -21.28 -22.47 -27.58
C MET A 1 -19.85 -22.92 -27.80
N ALA A 2 -18.87 -22.06 -27.54
CA ALA A 2 -17.46 -22.46 -27.60
C ALA A 2 -17.15 -23.35 -26.38
N ILE A 3 -16.58 -24.53 -26.63
CA ILE A 3 -16.15 -25.44 -25.56
C ILE A 3 -14.80 -24.92 -25.06
N VAL A 4 -14.76 -24.41 -23.83
CA VAL A 4 -13.52 -23.97 -23.20
C VAL A 4 -12.66 -25.19 -22.90
N THR A 5 -11.46 -25.23 -23.48
CA THR A 5 -10.55 -26.38 -23.33
C THR A 5 -9.56 -26.17 -22.17
N GLU A 6 -8.90 -27.24 -21.71
CA GLU A 6 -7.80 -27.18 -20.72
C GLU A 6 -6.71 -26.16 -21.12
N ARG A 7 -6.39 -26.13 -22.41
CA ARG A 7 -5.40 -25.23 -22.99
C ARG A 7 -5.80 -23.76 -22.84
N ASP A 8 -7.09 -23.45 -23.00
CA ASP A 8 -7.60 -22.10 -22.87
C ASP A 8 -7.57 -21.64 -21.41
N ARG A 9 -7.88 -22.54 -20.47
CA ARG A 9 -7.75 -22.28 -19.02
C ARG A 9 -6.30 -22.00 -18.63
N ASN A 10 -5.35 -22.79 -19.13
CA ASN A 10 -3.93 -22.59 -18.84
C ASN A 10 -3.40 -21.27 -19.44
N ARG A 11 -3.79 -20.93 -20.66
CA ARG A 11 -3.45 -19.62 -21.27
C ARG A 11 -4.02 -18.46 -20.47
N LEU A 12 -5.27 -18.56 -20.02
CA LEU A 12 -5.89 -17.53 -19.20
C LEU A 12 -5.16 -17.37 -17.86
N ALA A 13 -4.78 -18.46 -17.20
CA ALA A 13 -4.00 -18.43 -15.97
C ALA A 13 -2.63 -17.76 -16.18
N THR A 14 -1.91 -18.09 -17.25
CA THR A 14 -0.64 -17.42 -17.60
C THR A 14 -0.82 -15.93 -17.84
N LEU A 15 -1.87 -15.52 -18.55
CA LEU A 15 -2.16 -14.11 -18.81
C LEU A 15 -2.54 -13.37 -17.52
N LEU A 16 -3.34 -13.99 -16.65
CA LEU A 16 -3.68 -13.43 -15.34
C LEU A 16 -2.45 -13.26 -14.45
N LEU A 17 -1.53 -14.22 -14.43
CA LEU A 17 -0.27 -14.10 -13.69
C LEU A 17 0.64 -12.98 -14.21
N ALA A 18 0.63 -12.74 -15.53
CA ALA A 18 1.41 -11.66 -16.13
C ALA A 18 0.81 -10.27 -15.86
N ILE A 19 -0.52 -10.15 -15.89
CA ILE A 19 -1.23 -8.86 -15.71
C ILE A 19 -1.41 -8.52 -14.23
N ARG A 20 -1.70 -9.52 -13.40
CA ARG A 20 -1.91 -9.38 -11.97
C ARG A 20 -1.12 -10.46 -11.23
N PRO A 21 0.18 -10.24 -11.01
CA PRO A 21 1.00 -11.16 -10.23
C PRO A 21 0.33 -11.45 -8.87
N PRO A 22 0.46 -12.66 -8.32
CA PRO A 22 -0.14 -13.03 -7.02
C PRO A 22 0.31 -12.12 -5.87
N HIS A 23 1.50 -11.53 -6.00
CA HIS A 23 2.06 -10.60 -5.02
C HIS A 23 1.72 -9.13 -5.29
N SER A 24 0.97 -8.83 -6.36
CA SER A 24 0.52 -7.47 -6.65
C SER A 24 -0.46 -6.97 -5.59
N LEU A 25 -0.47 -5.66 -5.36
CA LEU A 25 -1.41 -5.04 -4.42
C LEU A 25 -2.86 -5.38 -4.76
N ALA A 26 -3.20 -5.41 -6.06
CA ALA A 26 -4.54 -5.79 -6.52
C ALA A 26 -4.92 -7.23 -6.14
N ALA A 27 -3.99 -8.18 -6.27
CA ALA A 27 -4.23 -9.56 -5.83
C ALA A 27 -4.37 -9.67 -4.31
N ARG A 28 -3.58 -8.90 -3.55
CA ARG A 28 -3.66 -8.87 -2.08
C ARG A 28 -4.95 -8.23 -1.57
N LEU A 29 -5.44 -7.19 -2.24
CA LEU A 29 -6.74 -6.57 -1.96
C LEU A 29 -7.90 -7.55 -2.18
N ASP A 30 -7.85 -8.34 -3.25
CA ASP A 30 -8.87 -9.36 -3.54
C ASP A 30 -8.81 -10.54 -2.56
N ALA A 31 -7.67 -10.76 -1.90
CA ALA A 31 -7.49 -11.80 -0.89
C ALA A 31 -7.88 -11.36 0.54
N LEU A 32 -8.22 -10.09 0.76
CA LEU A 32 -8.68 -9.60 2.06
C LEU A 32 -10.02 -10.24 2.46
N SER A 33 -10.21 -10.42 3.76
CA SER A 33 -11.54 -10.74 4.30
C SER A 33 -12.53 -9.59 4.02
N SER A 34 -13.83 -9.89 4.04
CA SER A 34 -14.86 -8.85 3.84
C SER A 34 -14.77 -7.72 4.88
N ASP A 35 -14.40 -8.06 6.12
CA ASP A 35 -14.23 -7.09 7.21
C ASP A 35 -12.98 -6.23 6.98
N ASP A 36 -11.85 -6.85 6.62
CA ASP A 36 -10.60 -6.14 6.32
C ASP A 36 -10.74 -5.24 5.09
N ARG A 37 -11.49 -5.68 4.08
CA ARG A 37 -11.82 -4.89 2.91
C ARG A 37 -12.65 -3.66 3.28
N THR A 38 -13.64 -3.83 4.15
CA THR A 38 -14.44 -2.70 4.68
C THR A 38 -13.56 -1.72 5.45
N HIS A 39 -12.62 -2.22 6.25
CA HIS A 39 -11.66 -1.38 6.97
C HIS A 39 -10.74 -0.60 6.01
N TYR A 40 -10.25 -1.26 4.95
CA TYR A 40 -9.46 -0.63 3.91
C TYR A 40 -10.25 0.48 3.19
N GLU A 41 -11.47 0.21 2.76
CA GLU A 41 -12.32 1.19 2.05
C GLU A 41 -12.62 2.43 2.93
N ARG A 42 -12.90 2.22 4.21
CA ARG A 42 -13.06 3.33 5.18
C ARG A 42 -11.78 4.11 5.40
N TRP A 43 -10.64 3.43 5.45
CA TRP A 43 -9.35 4.11 5.55
C TRP A 43 -9.08 4.95 4.30
N GLN A 44 -9.30 4.39 3.10
CA GLN A 44 -9.11 5.07 1.83
C GLN A 44 -9.93 6.36 1.75
N ALA A 45 -11.22 6.31 2.08
CA ALA A 45 -12.06 7.50 2.10
C ALA A 45 -11.55 8.60 3.04
N ARG A 46 -11.02 8.23 4.22
CA ARG A 46 -10.42 9.19 5.17
C ARG A 46 -9.07 9.73 4.70
N TYR A 47 -8.29 8.89 4.02
CA TYR A 47 -7.02 9.28 3.42
C TYR A 47 -7.25 10.31 2.30
N ASP A 48 -8.21 10.04 1.41
CA ASP A 48 -8.57 10.94 0.32
C ASP A 48 -9.09 12.29 0.85
N ASP A 49 -9.95 12.26 1.88
CA ASP A 49 -10.40 13.49 2.57
C ASP A 49 -9.22 14.27 3.19
N TRP A 50 -8.29 13.59 3.87
CA TRP A 50 -7.09 14.23 4.39
C TRP A 50 -6.23 14.84 3.28
N PHE A 51 -6.04 14.12 2.18
CA PHE A 51 -5.21 14.54 1.06
C PHE A 51 -5.79 15.78 0.37
N GLU A 52 -7.10 15.79 0.11
CA GLU A 52 -7.80 16.94 -0.47
C GLU A 52 -7.78 18.16 0.45
N ARG A 53 -7.94 17.97 1.77
CA ARG A 53 -7.78 19.09 2.73
C ARG A 53 -6.38 19.69 2.71
N CYS A 54 -5.34 18.85 2.60
CA CYS A 54 -3.97 19.33 2.50
C CYS A 54 -3.75 20.16 1.23
N ARG A 55 -4.28 19.71 0.08
CA ARG A 55 -4.20 20.45 -1.19
C ARG A 55 -4.95 21.79 -1.12
N ALA A 56 -6.12 21.79 -0.49
CA ALA A 56 -6.98 22.96 -0.36
C ALA A 56 -6.42 24.03 0.58
N GLN A 57 -5.53 23.67 1.51
CA GLN A 57 -4.87 24.63 2.39
C GLN A 57 -3.98 25.54 1.56
N HIS A 58 -4.32 26.83 1.45
CA HIS A 58 -3.56 27.76 0.64
C HIS A 58 -2.27 28.17 1.37
N ASP A 59 -1.14 27.94 0.70
CA ASP A 59 0.19 28.34 1.11
C ASP A 59 0.95 28.75 -0.15
N ASP A 60 1.43 29.99 -0.19
CA ASP A 60 2.11 30.57 -1.35
C ASP A 60 3.54 30.03 -1.51
N ASP A 61 4.12 29.49 -0.44
CA ASP A 61 5.48 28.95 -0.43
C ASP A 61 5.54 27.46 -0.81
N ILE A 62 4.38 26.80 -0.92
CA ILE A 62 4.28 25.36 -1.15
C ILE A 62 3.33 25.05 -2.31
N GLU A 63 3.89 24.43 -3.35
CA GLU A 63 3.12 23.88 -4.48
C GLU A 63 2.00 22.96 -4.00
N ILE A 64 0.82 23.05 -4.61
CA ILE A 64 -0.39 22.31 -4.20
C ILE A 64 -0.11 20.81 -3.99
N ASP A 65 0.66 20.20 -4.88
CA ASP A 65 0.98 18.77 -4.83
C ASP A 65 2.00 18.39 -3.75
N ALA A 66 2.80 19.36 -3.28
CA ALA A 66 3.76 19.17 -2.20
C ALA A 66 3.13 19.35 -0.79
N ARG A 67 1.98 20.01 -0.69
CA ARG A 67 1.31 20.31 0.58
C ARG A 67 0.99 19.09 1.44
N PRO A 68 0.51 17.94 0.90
CA PRO A 68 0.32 16.74 1.71
C PRO A 68 1.62 16.22 2.33
N TYR A 69 2.73 16.30 1.59
CA TYR A 69 4.04 15.89 2.10
C TYR A 69 4.57 16.87 3.16
N ALA A 70 4.44 18.17 2.93
CA ALA A 70 4.76 19.17 3.95
C ALA A 70 3.96 18.93 5.24
N ARG A 71 2.67 18.58 5.10
CA ARG A 71 1.82 18.35 6.26
C ARG A 71 2.15 17.07 7.04
N LEU A 72 2.63 16.05 6.33
CA LEU A 72 3.21 14.86 6.95
C LEU A 72 4.45 15.20 7.79
N LEU A 73 5.31 16.11 7.33
CA LEU A 73 6.51 16.53 8.06
C LEU A 73 6.20 17.38 9.30
N ASP A 74 5.05 18.07 9.32
CA ASP A 74 4.58 18.86 10.46
C ASP A 74 3.86 18.04 11.55
N ASP A 75 4.01 16.72 11.59
CA ASP A 75 3.29 15.82 12.50
C ASP A 75 1.75 15.76 12.29
N HIS A 76 1.26 16.16 11.12
CA HIS A 76 -0.17 16.07 10.76
C HIS A 76 -0.39 15.08 9.61
N GLY A 77 0.20 13.90 9.77
CA GLY A 77 0.12 12.81 8.81
C GLY A 77 -1.29 12.26 8.57
N PRO A 78 -1.42 11.41 7.54
CA PRO A 78 -2.68 10.79 7.17
C PRO A 78 -3.19 9.85 8.27
N PRO A 79 -4.48 9.47 8.24
CA PRO A 79 -5.00 8.43 9.12
C PRO A 79 -4.22 7.12 8.95
N ALA A 80 -3.86 6.48 10.05
CA ALA A 80 -3.18 5.18 10.03
C ALA A 80 -4.10 4.07 9.51
N LEU A 81 -3.53 3.17 8.69
CA LEU A 81 -4.19 1.94 8.27
C LEU A 81 -4.17 0.94 9.44
N SER A 82 -5.18 0.07 9.52
CA SER A 82 -5.17 -1.01 10.51
C SER A 82 -4.01 -1.95 10.24
N ARG A 83 -3.24 -2.30 11.29
CA ARG A 83 -2.06 -3.17 11.17
C ARG A 83 -2.36 -4.51 10.48
N ASN A 84 -3.52 -5.10 10.73
CA ASN A 84 -3.91 -6.37 10.08
C ASN A 84 -4.04 -6.20 8.56
N VAL A 85 -4.68 -5.12 8.12
CA VAL A 85 -4.86 -4.80 6.70
C VAL A 85 -3.53 -4.41 6.08
N GLU A 86 -2.73 -3.60 6.78
CA GLU A 86 -1.39 -3.19 6.34
C GLU A 86 -0.47 -4.40 6.12
N THR A 87 -0.41 -5.31 7.08
CA THR A 87 0.38 -6.54 6.96
C THR A 87 -0.12 -7.44 5.84
N ALA A 88 -1.44 -7.56 5.65
CA ALA A 88 -1.99 -8.35 4.56
C ALA A 88 -1.68 -7.76 3.18
N LEU A 89 -1.66 -6.43 3.05
CA LEU A 89 -1.43 -5.73 1.80
C LEU A 89 0.05 -5.56 1.45
N PHE A 90 0.90 -5.28 2.44
CA PHE A 90 2.29 -4.89 2.22
C PHE A 90 3.30 -5.90 2.77
N GLY A 91 2.85 -6.86 3.58
CA GLY A 91 3.72 -7.79 4.32
C GLY A 91 4.15 -7.19 5.66
N ASN A 92 5.04 -7.90 6.37
CA ASN A 92 5.68 -7.36 7.57
C ASN A 92 6.76 -6.37 7.15
N MET A 93 6.35 -5.14 6.83
CA MET A 93 7.31 -4.07 6.57
C MET A 93 8.12 -3.79 7.84
N PRO A 94 9.45 -3.67 7.74
CA PRO A 94 10.28 -3.30 8.87
C PRO A 94 9.86 -1.93 9.42
N HIS A 95 9.63 -1.87 10.73
CA HIS A 95 9.24 -0.64 11.41
C HIS A 95 10.49 0.06 11.94
N VAL A 96 10.75 1.26 11.44
CA VAL A 96 11.85 2.11 11.92
C VAL A 96 11.36 2.95 13.09
N THR A 97 12.09 2.92 14.21
CA THR A 97 11.84 3.78 15.37
C THR A 97 12.81 4.96 15.37
N ILE A 98 12.43 6.06 16.03
CA ILE A 98 13.20 7.33 16.06
C ILE A 98 14.61 7.17 16.67
N ASP A 99 14.81 6.17 17.52
CA ASP A 99 16.08 5.86 18.18
C ASP A 99 17.02 5.02 17.31
N MET A 100 16.60 4.58 16.12
CA MET A 100 17.46 3.82 15.22
C MET A 100 18.42 4.74 14.47
N THR A 101 19.70 4.34 14.45
CA THR A 101 20.71 4.94 13.58
C THR A 101 20.51 4.52 12.12
N ASP A 102 21.01 5.34 11.18
CA ASP A 102 20.97 5.03 9.74
C ASP A 102 21.56 3.65 9.41
N GLU A 103 22.60 3.21 10.12
CA GLU A 103 23.19 1.88 9.94
C GLU A 103 22.27 0.75 10.41
N GLN A 104 21.52 0.95 11.50
CA GLN A 104 20.52 0.00 11.98
C GLN A 104 19.32 -0.06 11.03
N ILE A 105 18.89 1.09 10.52
CA ILE A 105 17.82 1.19 9.51
C ILE A 105 18.25 0.45 8.24
N LYS A 106 19.47 0.69 7.76
CA LYS A 106 20.00 0.01 6.58
C LYS A 106 20.00 -1.51 6.75
N ARG A 107 20.54 -2.04 7.85
CA ARG A 107 20.54 -3.49 8.11
C ARG A 107 19.14 -4.08 8.19
N LEU A 108 18.20 -3.36 8.83
CA LEU A 108 16.81 -3.78 8.94
C LEU A 108 16.15 -3.93 7.55
N TYR A 109 16.42 -3.00 6.63
CA TYR A 109 15.92 -3.09 5.26
C TYR A 109 16.67 -4.12 4.41
N ASP A 110 17.98 -4.28 4.57
CA ASP A 110 18.77 -5.31 3.90
C ASP A 110 18.23 -6.72 4.28
N ASP A 111 18.01 -6.98 5.57
CA ASP A 111 17.42 -8.24 6.08
C ASP A 111 16.00 -8.47 5.54
N TYR A 112 15.19 -7.41 5.45
CA TYR A 112 13.84 -7.49 4.87
C TYR A 112 13.87 -7.83 3.39
N LEU A 113 14.78 -7.23 2.61
CA LEU A 113 14.89 -7.51 1.17
C LEU A 113 15.40 -8.93 0.89
N GLU A 114 16.24 -9.48 1.77
CA GLU A 114 16.69 -10.86 1.68
C GLU A 114 15.61 -11.87 2.07
N THR A 115 14.75 -11.55 3.06
CA THR A 115 13.68 -12.44 3.55
C THR A 115 12.34 -12.29 2.81
N ALA A 116 12.11 -11.17 2.12
CA ALA A 116 10.90 -10.94 1.32
C ALA A 116 10.98 -11.50 -0.11
N ARG A 117 12.08 -12.19 -0.46
CA ARG A 117 12.32 -12.86 -1.74
C ARG A 117 11.79 -14.30 -1.74
#